data_AF-A0A1X7S206-F1
#
_entry.id   AF-A0A1X7S206-F1
#
_cell.length_a   1.000
_cell.length_b   1.000
_cell.length_c   1.000
_cell.angle_alpha   90.00
_cell.angle_beta   90.00
_cell.angle_gamma   90.00
#
_symmetry.space_group_name_H-M   'P 1'
#
loop_
_entity.id
_entity.type
_entity.pdbx_description
1 polymer ?
#
loop_
_entity_poly.entity_id
_entity_poly.type
_entity_poly.pdbx_seq_one_letter_code
_entity_poly.pdbx_strand_id
1 'polypeptide(L)'
;MPVHNNDPRANTGDYSPGPKVGNTPSHNDVHTPPREVHPSDAKALTVHQGMPYKMRLDIRRDQAFLDLYQKLYNTSGSDMKQTDLQIFFRGDTTGESQSPSEWLAAVFTQMFDPNLALFAPTPADGRVMHPSEYSGLNPQHLPVFRFAGKMVGLAIRAKVTLPVRLSRAVLRRMLLVEAVDIAFEDLMEDLRLFDLERHDMIVNVLEKEIPPGLTFSIESERFGAVEVFDLLEDSRIALVNEGNKREYVRCVAEWLLFRSVGQQHDAFAQGVHDIVSNVELSQGQGIEELDRV
;
A
#
# COMPACT_ATOMS: atom_id res chain seq x y z
N MET A 1 42.61 46.39 20.20
CA MET A 1 43.76 47.24 19.86
C MET A 1 44.94 46.33 19.57
N PRO A 2 45.68 46.42 18.44
CA PRO A 2 45.54 47.30 17.26
C PRO A 2 45.21 46.50 15.96
N VAL A 3 44.47 46.97 14.94
CA VAL A 3 44.55 48.07 13.93
C VAL A 3 45.54 47.88 12.75
N HIS A 4 44.96 47.91 11.52
CA HIS A 4 45.48 48.39 10.22
C HIS A 4 46.43 47.49 9.39
N ASN A 5 46.43 47.47 8.04
CA ASN A 5 45.55 48.00 6.98
C ASN A 5 45.95 47.30 5.64
N ASN A 6 44.99 47.17 4.73
CA ASN A 6 45.02 47.30 3.24
C ASN A 6 46.28 46.95 2.41
N ASP A 7 46.14 46.11 1.37
CA ASP A 7 45.79 46.57 0.00
C ASP A 7 45.44 45.37 -0.94
N PRO A 8 44.50 45.50 -1.90
CA PRO A 8 43.98 44.41 -2.72
C PRO A 8 44.54 44.41 -4.15
N ARG A 9 44.74 43.23 -4.75
CA ARG A 9 45.01 43.08 -6.19
C ARG A 9 43.99 42.17 -6.86
N ALA A 10 43.13 42.84 -7.64
CA ALA A 10 42.69 42.53 -9.00
C ALA A 10 42.17 41.12 -9.32
N ASN A 11 40.87 41.02 -9.59
CA ASN A 11 40.42 40.71 -10.95
C ASN A 11 38.95 41.13 -11.18
N THR A 12 38.76 42.17 -12.00
CA THR A 12 37.47 42.60 -12.55
C THR A 12 37.54 42.42 -14.06
N GLY A 13 36.61 41.65 -14.63
CA GLY A 13 36.40 41.57 -16.08
C GLY A 13 34.92 41.74 -16.36
N ASP A 14 34.56 42.86 -16.99
CA ASP A 14 33.20 43.26 -17.34
C ASP A 14 33.19 43.91 -18.74
N TYR A 15 32.05 43.77 -19.43
CA TYR A 15 31.53 44.51 -20.61
C TYR A 15 32.10 44.38 -22.06
N SER A 16 31.31 43.66 -22.90
CA SER A 16 30.49 44.08 -24.09
C SER A 16 31.09 44.84 -25.33
N PRO A 17 30.31 45.22 -26.40
CA PRO A 17 29.51 44.45 -27.38
C PRO A 17 29.64 44.89 -28.89
N GLY A 18 28.99 44.17 -29.83
CA GLY A 18 28.45 44.65 -31.14
C GLY A 18 29.21 44.28 -32.45
N PRO A 19 28.64 44.42 -33.69
CA PRO A 19 27.34 44.97 -34.10
C PRO A 19 26.50 44.13 -35.13
N LYS A 20 25.36 44.73 -35.56
CA LYS A 20 24.23 44.25 -36.39
C LYS A 20 24.42 44.37 -37.92
N VAL A 21 23.40 43.87 -38.67
CA VAL A 21 22.81 44.27 -39.99
C VAL A 21 22.75 43.06 -40.97
N GLY A 22 21.66 42.73 -41.69
CA GLY A 22 20.43 43.47 -42.01
C GLY A 22 19.31 42.61 -42.65
N ASN A 23 18.20 43.29 -42.98
CA ASN A 23 16.88 42.76 -43.37
C ASN A 23 16.66 42.59 -44.90
N THR A 24 15.92 41.52 -45.25
CA THR A 24 14.82 41.32 -46.25
C THR A 24 14.92 41.80 -47.71
N PRO A 25 14.30 41.07 -48.67
CA PRO A 25 12.91 41.33 -49.07
C PRO A 25 12.02 40.10 -49.35
N SER A 26 10.76 40.39 -49.63
CA SER A 26 9.54 39.55 -49.67
C SER A 26 9.11 39.09 -51.08
N HIS A 27 8.22 38.07 -51.11
CA HIS A 27 7.17 37.72 -52.09
C HIS A 27 7.52 37.12 -53.48
N ASN A 28 7.23 35.82 -53.68
CA ASN A 28 6.08 35.32 -54.48
C ASN A 28 6.21 33.82 -54.86
N ASP A 29 5.21 33.05 -54.45
CA ASP A 29 4.50 31.97 -55.16
C ASP A 29 5.24 31.07 -56.18
N VAL A 30 5.41 29.79 -55.81
CA VAL A 30 5.00 28.68 -56.70
C VAL A 30 4.34 27.58 -55.86
N HIS A 31 3.05 27.41 -56.12
CA HIS A 31 2.16 26.35 -55.69
C HIS A 31 2.75 24.96 -56.00
N THR A 32 2.83 24.06 -55.01
CA THR A 32 2.85 22.61 -55.26
C THR A 32 1.87 21.95 -54.29
N PRO A 33 0.83 21.24 -54.77
CA PRO A 33 -0.21 20.71 -53.91
C PRO A 33 0.31 19.56 -53.02
N PRO A 34 -0.29 19.34 -51.83
CA PRO A 34 0.04 18.19 -51.01
C PRO A 34 -0.32 16.91 -51.76
N ARG A 35 0.59 15.93 -51.79
CA ARG A 35 0.30 14.58 -52.30
C ARG A 35 -0.90 14.02 -51.53
N GLU A 36 -1.99 13.79 -52.25
CA GLU A 36 -3.12 12.98 -51.79
C GLU A 36 -2.61 11.58 -51.42
N VAL A 37 -2.77 11.21 -50.15
CA VAL A 37 -2.54 9.85 -49.68
C VAL A 37 -3.71 9.01 -50.21
N HIS A 38 -3.44 8.18 -51.23
CA HIS A 38 -4.42 7.24 -51.76
C HIS A 38 -4.89 6.27 -50.66
N PRO A 39 -6.20 5.93 -50.59
CA PRO A 39 -6.81 5.21 -49.47
C PRO A 39 -6.59 3.69 -49.50
N SER A 40 -5.43 3.20 -49.94
CA SER A 40 -5.11 1.76 -49.95
C SER A 40 -4.30 1.27 -48.75
N ASP A 41 -3.76 2.16 -47.91
CA ASP A 41 -2.92 1.77 -46.76
C ASP A 41 -3.62 1.88 -45.40
N ALA A 42 -4.94 2.12 -45.38
CA ALA A 42 -5.75 2.27 -44.17
C ALA A 42 -6.66 1.06 -43.88
N LYS A 43 -6.20 -0.15 -44.18
CA LYS A 43 -6.87 -1.40 -43.75
C LYS A 43 -5.89 -2.44 -43.22
N ALA A 44 -5.14 -2.08 -42.20
CA ALA A 44 -4.98 -2.98 -41.07
C ALA A 44 -5.95 -2.48 -39.99
N LEU A 45 -7.22 -2.88 -40.10
CA LEU A 45 -8.06 -2.93 -38.91
C LEU A 45 -7.31 -3.85 -37.95
N THR A 46 -6.71 -3.29 -36.91
CA THR A 46 -6.35 -4.05 -35.72
C THR A 46 -7.65 -4.64 -35.21
N VAL A 47 -7.89 -5.88 -35.60
CA VAL A 47 -8.88 -6.73 -34.95
C VAL A 47 -8.37 -6.87 -33.52
N HIS A 48 -8.87 -6.04 -32.60
CA HIS A 48 -8.78 -6.30 -31.16
C HIS A 48 -9.66 -7.51 -30.85
N GLN A 49 -9.25 -8.69 -31.30
CA GLN A 49 -9.68 -9.98 -30.76
C GLN A 49 -8.62 -10.42 -29.75
N GLY A 50 -8.61 -9.78 -28.58
CA GLY A 50 -7.91 -10.31 -27.42
C GLY A 50 -8.90 -11.10 -26.57
N MET A 51 -9.12 -12.37 -26.91
CA MET A 51 -9.68 -13.33 -25.96
C MET A 51 -8.82 -13.27 -24.69
N PRO A 52 -9.40 -13.24 -23.46
CA PRO A 52 -8.60 -13.28 -22.24
C PRO A 52 -7.70 -14.51 -22.32
N TYR A 53 -6.37 -14.31 -22.21
CA TYR A 53 -5.41 -15.40 -22.17
C TYR A 53 -5.85 -16.35 -21.05
N LYS A 54 -6.17 -17.59 -21.38
CA LYS A 54 -6.42 -18.63 -20.37
C LYS A 54 -5.08 -19.09 -19.85
N MET A 55 -4.88 -19.06 -18.54
CA MET A 55 -3.67 -19.55 -17.90
C MET A 55 -4.00 -20.74 -17.02
N ARG A 56 -3.52 -21.92 -17.42
CA ARG A 56 -3.62 -23.13 -16.61
C ARG A 56 -2.61 -23.10 -15.46
N LEU A 57 -3.08 -23.31 -14.24
CA LEU A 57 -2.27 -23.29 -13.02
C LEU A 57 -2.55 -24.53 -12.17
N ASP A 58 -1.65 -25.52 -12.27
CA ASP A 58 -1.69 -26.73 -11.43
C ASP A 58 -0.97 -26.49 -10.09
N ILE A 59 -1.73 -26.43 -8.99
CA ILE A 59 -1.25 -26.11 -7.62
C ILE A 59 -1.65 -27.19 -6.61
N ARG A 60 -0.98 -27.24 -5.47
CA ARG A 60 -1.38 -28.08 -4.34
C ARG A 60 -2.37 -27.33 -3.46
N ARG A 61 -3.45 -27.99 -3.03
CA ARG A 61 -4.53 -27.35 -2.25
C ARG A 61 -4.03 -26.78 -0.92
N ASP A 62 -3.14 -27.51 -0.24
CA ASP A 62 -2.52 -27.15 1.02
C ASP A 62 -1.39 -26.12 0.88
N GLN A 63 -0.94 -25.85 -0.35
CA GLN A 63 0.10 -24.86 -0.66
C GLN A 63 -0.38 -23.82 -1.69
N ALA A 64 -1.69 -23.57 -1.74
CA ALA A 64 -2.30 -22.81 -2.82
C ALA A 64 -1.74 -21.39 -2.95
N PHE A 65 -1.59 -20.67 -1.83
CA PHE A 65 -1.04 -19.31 -1.82
C PHE A 65 0.42 -19.29 -2.27
N LEU A 66 1.27 -20.19 -1.73
CA LEU A 66 2.68 -20.23 -2.07
C LEU A 66 2.95 -20.70 -3.50
N ASP A 67 2.25 -21.74 -3.96
CA ASP A 67 2.36 -22.23 -5.34
C ASP A 67 1.93 -21.15 -6.35
N LEU A 68 0.86 -20.40 -6.06
CA LEU A 68 0.43 -19.28 -6.90
C LEU A 68 1.39 -18.10 -6.85
N TYR A 69 1.93 -17.75 -5.67
CA TYR A 69 2.94 -16.70 -5.54
C TYR A 69 4.14 -16.98 -6.43
N GLN A 70 4.63 -18.22 -6.46
CA GLN A 70 5.75 -18.62 -7.31
C GLN A 70 5.40 -18.59 -8.80
N LYS A 71 4.23 -19.12 -9.18
CA LYS A 71 3.80 -19.19 -10.59
C LYS A 71 3.47 -17.83 -11.19
N LEU A 72 2.95 -16.91 -10.37
CA LEU A 72 2.50 -15.58 -10.79
C LEU A 72 3.49 -14.47 -10.39
N TYR A 73 4.70 -14.83 -9.94
CA TYR A 73 5.69 -13.89 -9.43
C TYR A 73 5.99 -12.73 -10.40
N ASN A 74 6.11 -13.05 -11.70
CA ASN A 74 6.38 -12.08 -12.77
C ASN A 74 5.11 -11.55 -13.46
N THR A 75 3.92 -11.92 -12.98
CA THR A 75 2.66 -11.50 -13.59
C THR A 75 2.22 -10.16 -13.01
N SER A 76 2.01 -9.17 -13.87
CA SER A 76 1.51 -7.88 -13.45
C SER A 76 0.05 -7.97 -12.98
N GLY A 77 -0.40 -7.02 -12.16
CA GLY A 77 -1.81 -6.96 -11.77
C GLY A 77 -2.76 -6.81 -12.95
N SER A 78 -2.38 -5.99 -13.94
CA SER A 78 -3.14 -5.83 -15.18
C SER A 78 -3.28 -7.15 -15.94
N ASP A 79 -2.19 -7.92 -16.04
CA ASP A 79 -2.24 -9.23 -16.70
C ASP A 79 -3.13 -10.19 -15.92
N MET A 80 -2.98 -10.26 -14.58
CA MET A 80 -3.87 -11.08 -13.73
C MET A 80 -5.34 -10.65 -13.85
N LYS A 81 -5.61 -9.35 -14.02
CA LYS A 81 -6.96 -8.80 -14.19
C LYS A 81 -7.61 -9.26 -15.50
N GLN A 82 -6.82 -9.38 -16.57
CA GLN A 82 -7.26 -9.72 -17.93
C GLN A 82 -7.15 -11.21 -18.26
N THR A 83 -6.40 -11.98 -17.46
CA THR A 83 -6.16 -13.42 -17.65
C THR A 83 -7.27 -14.24 -16.97
N ASP A 84 -7.79 -15.24 -17.68
CA ASP A 84 -8.66 -16.26 -17.10
C ASP A 84 -7.79 -17.32 -16.39
N LEU A 85 -7.67 -17.20 -15.06
CA LEU A 85 -6.86 -18.08 -14.22
C LEU A 85 -7.58 -19.42 -13.99
N GLN A 86 -7.17 -20.44 -14.73
CA GLN A 86 -7.74 -21.78 -14.63
C GLN A 86 -6.96 -22.62 -13.62
N ILE A 87 -7.45 -22.66 -12.38
CA ILE A 87 -6.80 -23.37 -11.27
C ILE A 87 -7.17 -24.84 -11.28
N PHE A 88 -6.18 -25.73 -11.17
CA PHE A 88 -6.36 -27.16 -11.00
C PHE A 88 -5.63 -27.61 -9.73
N PHE A 89 -6.33 -28.33 -8.85
CA PHE A 89 -5.67 -28.95 -7.70
C PHE A 89 -5.05 -30.28 -8.10
N ARG A 90 -3.77 -30.48 -7.75
CA ARG A 90 -3.09 -31.76 -7.99
C ARG A 90 -3.81 -32.89 -7.26
N GLY A 91 -4.06 -33.99 -7.98
CA GLY A 91 -4.78 -35.15 -7.45
C GLY A 91 -6.31 -35.05 -7.55
N ASP A 92 -6.85 -33.92 -7.98
CA ASP A 92 -8.26 -33.81 -8.33
C ASP A 92 -8.54 -34.56 -9.65
N THR A 93 -9.51 -35.48 -9.61
CA THR A 93 -9.86 -36.35 -10.75
C THR A 93 -10.97 -35.78 -11.63
N THR A 94 -11.58 -34.65 -11.24
CA THR A 94 -12.69 -34.04 -11.98
C THR A 94 -12.29 -33.61 -13.40
N GLY A 95 -11.02 -33.26 -13.61
CA GLY A 95 -10.52 -32.74 -14.88
C GLY A 95 -10.99 -31.31 -15.20
N GLU A 96 -11.67 -30.67 -14.26
CA GLU A 96 -12.26 -29.33 -14.40
C GLU A 96 -11.46 -28.29 -13.58
N SER A 97 -11.46 -27.04 -14.04
CA SER A 97 -10.87 -25.94 -13.29
C SER A 97 -11.76 -25.59 -12.10
N GLN A 98 -11.14 -25.34 -10.96
CA GLN A 98 -11.84 -24.96 -9.73
C GLN A 98 -12.49 -23.58 -9.87
N SER A 99 -13.65 -23.40 -9.24
CA SER A 99 -14.31 -22.10 -9.23
C SER A 99 -13.50 -21.07 -8.42
N PRO A 100 -13.63 -19.76 -8.72
CA PRO A 100 -13.00 -18.70 -7.93
C PRO A 100 -13.20 -18.84 -6.42
N SER A 101 -14.42 -19.16 -5.99
CA SER A 101 -14.75 -19.34 -4.58
C SER A 101 -13.91 -20.44 -3.93
N GLU A 102 -13.78 -21.60 -4.58
CA GLU A 102 -13.07 -22.76 -4.03
C GLU A 102 -11.55 -22.54 -3.96
N TRP A 103 -10.95 -22.02 -5.03
CA TRP A 103 -9.50 -21.85 -5.03
C TRP A 103 -9.07 -20.66 -4.18
N LEU A 104 -9.83 -19.57 -4.14
CA LEU A 104 -9.55 -18.45 -3.24
C LEU A 104 -9.72 -18.85 -1.77
N ALA A 105 -10.68 -19.71 -1.44
CA ALA A 105 -10.81 -20.24 -0.08
C ALA A 105 -9.56 -21.00 0.37
N ALA A 106 -8.99 -21.85 -0.50
CA ALA A 106 -7.73 -22.55 -0.21
C ALA A 106 -6.55 -21.58 -0.05
N VAL A 107 -6.48 -20.55 -0.91
CA VAL A 107 -5.48 -19.48 -0.84
C VAL A 107 -5.57 -18.74 0.49
N PHE A 108 -6.76 -18.29 0.90
CA PHE A 108 -6.94 -17.53 2.13
C PHE A 108 -6.73 -18.37 3.39
N THR A 109 -7.06 -19.66 3.35
CA THR A 109 -6.73 -20.58 4.43
C THR A 109 -5.21 -20.59 4.70
N GLN A 110 -4.39 -20.67 3.65
CA GLN A 110 -2.93 -20.62 3.80
C GLN A 110 -2.40 -19.21 4.12
N MET A 111 -2.97 -18.17 3.50
CA MET A 111 -2.51 -16.79 3.64
C MET A 111 -2.66 -16.26 5.07
N PHE A 112 -3.73 -16.66 5.76
CA PHE A 112 -4.01 -16.29 7.16
C PHE A 112 -3.52 -17.34 8.16
N ASP A 113 -2.79 -18.36 7.71
CA ASP A 113 -2.15 -19.33 8.61
C ASP A 113 -1.04 -18.62 9.42
N PRO A 114 -1.06 -18.71 10.77
CA PRO A 114 -0.04 -18.09 11.63
C PRO A 114 1.40 -18.52 11.30
N ASN A 115 1.59 -19.73 10.75
CA ASN A 115 2.92 -20.23 10.37
C ASN A 115 3.52 -19.47 9.18
N LEU A 116 2.70 -18.81 8.36
CA LEU A 116 3.18 -17.96 7.26
C LEU A 116 3.64 -16.58 7.78
N ALA A 117 3.26 -16.22 9.02
CA ALA A 117 3.65 -15.01 9.73
C ALA A 117 3.37 -13.70 8.98
N LEU A 118 2.47 -13.70 8.00
CA LEU A 118 2.03 -12.49 7.30
C LEU A 118 1.01 -11.72 8.13
N PHE A 119 -0.05 -12.39 8.58
CA PHE A 119 -1.09 -11.79 9.39
C PHE A 119 -1.14 -12.46 10.77
N ALA A 120 -1.56 -11.68 11.76
CA ALA A 120 -1.83 -12.14 13.11
C ALA A 120 -3.24 -11.71 13.53
N PRO A 121 -3.92 -12.48 14.39
CA PRO A 121 -5.17 -12.03 15.01
C PRO A 121 -4.92 -10.77 15.85
N THR A 122 -5.89 -9.86 15.88
CA THR A 122 -5.82 -8.70 16.79
C THR A 122 -5.97 -9.15 18.24
N PRO A 123 -5.34 -8.46 19.21
CA PRO A 123 -5.49 -8.79 20.63
C PRO A 123 -6.95 -8.79 21.11
N ALA A 124 -7.77 -7.87 20.59
CA ALA A 124 -9.18 -7.76 21.00
C ALA A 124 -10.09 -8.83 20.38
N ASP A 125 -9.76 -9.38 19.20
CA ASP A 125 -10.60 -10.34 18.49
C ASP A 125 -9.79 -11.32 17.64
N GLY A 126 -9.78 -12.59 18.07
CA GLY A 126 -9.06 -13.68 17.42
C GLY A 126 -9.48 -14.01 15.98
N ARG A 127 -10.56 -13.40 15.46
CA ARG A 127 -11.05 -13.57 14.08
C ARG A 127 -10.75 -12.38 13.17
N VAL A 128 -10.23 -11.28 13.72
CA VAL A 128 -9.85 -10.09 12.98
C VAL A 128 -8.35 -10.15 12.73
N MET A 129 -7.94 -10.08 11.48
CA MET A 129 -6.54 -10.20 11.08
C MET A 129 -5.92 -8.82 10.82
N HIS A 130 -4.68 -8.66 11.26
CA HIS A 130 -3.83 -7.49 11.07
C HIS A 130 -2.44 -7.93 10.59
N PRO A 131 -1.68 -7.12 9.81
CA PRO A 131 -0.32 -7.46 9.45
C PRO A 131 0.52 -7.77 10.70
N SER A 132 1.31 -8.83 10.62
CA SER A 132 2.22 -9.21 11.68
C SER A 132 3.43 -8.27 11.70
N GLU A 133 3.71 -7.69 12.86
CA GLU A 133 4.94 -6.92 13.12
C GLU A 133 6.20 -7.79 12.91
N TYR A 134 6.07 -9.11 13.08
CA TYR A 134 7.16 -10.07 12.94
C TYR A 134 7.35 -10.60 11.52
N SER A 135 6.53 -10.18 10.56
CA SER A 135 6.63 -10.60 9.16
C SER A 135 8.02 -10.33 8.56
N GLY A 136 8.73 -9.30 9.06
CA GLY A 136 10.09 -8.95 8.64
C GLY A 136 11.16 -10.03 8.90
N LEU A 137 10.86 -11.08 9.68
CA LEU A 137 11.72 -12.28 9.76
C LEU A 137 11.91 -12.94 8.40
N ASN A 138 10.94 -12.78 7.50
CA ASN A 138 11.08 -13.11 6.10
C ASN A 138 11.51 -11.86 5.31
N PRO A 139 12.74 -11.82 4.74
CA PRO A 139 13.20 -10.67 3.94
C PRO A 139 12.33 -10.39 2.70
N GLN A 140 11.53 -11.36 2.26
CA GLN A 140 10.61 -11.23 1.11
C GLN A 140 9.18 -10.89 1.52
N HIS A 141 8.91 -10.53 2.78
CA HIS A 141 7.54 -10.32 3.26
C HIS A 141 6.79 -9.23 2.47
N LEU A 142 7.42 -8.12 2.07
CA LEU A 142 6.72 -7.04 1.35
C LEU A 142 6.22 -7.47 -0.04
N PRO A 143 7.03 -8.10 -0.92
CA PRO A 143 6.50 -8.72 -2.15
C PRO A 143 5.36 -9.72 -1.90
N VAL A 144 5.43 -10.48 -0.81
CA VAL A 144 4.39 -11.45 -0.44
C VAL A 144 3.11 -10.75 0.02
N PHE A 145 3.19 -9.66 0.80
CA PHE A 145 2.03 -8.82 1.14
C PHE A 145 1.39 -8.20 -0.09
N ARG A 146 2.19 -7.72 -1.05
CA ARG A 146 1.66 -7.23 -2.32
C ARG A 146 0.92 -8.32 -3.08
N PHE A 147 1.43 -9.55 -3.08
CA PHE A 147 0.71 -10.67 -3.67
C PHE A 147 -0.58 -11.01 -2.90
N ALA A 148 -0.56 -10.99 -1.57
CA ALA A 148 -1.75 -11.14 -0.73
C ALA A 148 -2.82 -10.09 -1.08
N GLY A 149 -2.42 -8.83 -1.27
CA GLY A 149 -3.30 -7.76 -1.75
C GLY A 149 -3.94 -8.09 -3.10
N LYS A 150 -3.17 -8.62 -4.06
CA LYS A 150 -3.71 -9.05 -5.36
C LYS A 150 -4.76 -10.16 -5.20
N MET A 151 -4.54 -11.13 -4.31
CA MET A 151 -5.52 -12.20 -4.04
C MET A 151 -6.82 -11.64 -3.46
N VAL A 152 -6.74 -10.70 -2.53
CA VAL A 152 -7.92 -10.00 -1.99
C VAL A 152 -8.62 -9.18 -3.08
N GLY A 153 -7.87 -8.50 -3.95
CA GLY A 153 -8.44 -7.79 -5.11
C GLY A 153 -9.17 -8.73 -6.09
N LEU A 154 -8.65 -9.93 -6.32
CA LEU A 154 -9.33 -10.95 -7.13
C LEU A 154 -10.61 -11.45 -6.46
N ALA A 155 -10.60 -11.65 -5.14
CA ALA A 155 -11.80 -12.03 -4.39
C ALA A 155 -12.89 -10.96 -4.47
N ILE A 156 -12.54 -9.67 -4.33
CA ILE A 156 -13.47 -8.56 -4.52
C ILE A 156 -14.12 -8.60 -5.91
N ARG A 157 -13.34 -8.78 -6.98
CA ARG A 157 -13.90 -8.86 -8.36
C ARG A 157 -14.78 -10.11 -8.56
N ALA A 158 -14.41 -11.22 -7.94
CA ALA A 158 -15.12 -12.48 -8.01
C ALA A 158 -16.33 -12.56 -7.05
N LYS A 159 -16.54 -11.54 -6.21
CA LYS A 159 -17.56 -11.51 -5.14
C LYS A 159 -17.43 -12.69 -4.18
N VAL A 160 -16.20 -13.00 -3.80
CA VAL A 160 -15.86 -14.06 -2.85
C VAL A 160 -15.57 -13.44 -1.50
N THR A 161 -16.27 -13.89 -0.47
CA THR A 161 -16.06 -13.48 0.91
C THR A 161 -14.79 -14.10 1.47
N LEU A 162 -14.04 -13.34 2.28
CA LEU A 162 -12.89 -13.89 3.00
C LEU A 162 -13.36 -14.81 4.13
N PRO A 163 -12.53 -15.74 4.61
CA PRO A 163 -12.87 -16.57 5.78
C PRO A 163 -12.60 -15.86 7.12
N VAL A 164 -12.04 -14.66 7.10
CA VAL A 164 -11.66 -13.84 8.25
C VAL A 164 -12.07 -12.39 8.02
N ARG A 165 -12.14 -11.59 9.09
CA ARG A 165 -12.27 -10.13 8.98
C ARG A 165 -10.89 -9.49 8.94
N LEU A 166 -10.76 -8.37 8.23
CA LEU A 166 -9.57 -7.53 8.27
C LEU A 166 -9.78 -6.42 9.29
N SER A 167 -8.72 -6.02 10.00
CA SER A 167 -8.81 -4.88 10.94
C SER A 167 -9.21 -3.59 10.22
N ARG A 168 -9.90 -2.68 10.92
CA ARG A 168 -10.30 -1.36 10.36
C ARG A 168 -9.11 -0.58 9.80
N ALA A 169 -7.93 -0.68 10.44
CA ALA A 169 -6.71 -0.06 9.94
C ALA A 169 -6.31 -0.58 8.54
N VAL A 170 -6.40 -1.89 8.30
CA VAL A 170 -6.14 -2.49 6.97
C VAL A 170 -7.16 -1.98 5.95
N LEU A 171 -8.45 -1.98 6.30
CA LEU A 171 -9.51 -1.49 5.41
C LEU A 171 -9.32 0.00 5.04
N ARG A 172 -8.96 0.83 6.03
CA ARG A 172 -8.64 2.25 5.79
C ARG A 172 -7.45 2.42 4.87
N ARG A 173 -6.38 1.63 5.04
CA ARG A 173 -5.23 1.67 4.13
C ARG A 173 -5.60 1.22 2.72
N MET A 174 -6.41 0.17 2.57
CA MET A 174 -6.93 -0.25 1.26
C MET A 174 -7.76 0.85 0.56
N LEU A 175 -8.38 1.73 1.35
CA LEU A 175 -9.12 2.89 0.88
C LEU A 175 -8.25 4.15 0.71
N LEU A 176 -6.93 4.03 0.90
CA LEU A 176 -5.96 5.13 0.85
C LEU A 176 -6.29 6.27 1.82
N VAL A 177 -6.90 5.94 2.96
CA VAL A 177 -7.13 6.89 4.05
C VAL A 177 -5.84 6.97 4.86
N GLU A 178 -5.25 8.16 4.93
CA GLU A 178 -4.09 8.42 5.78
C GLU A 178 -4.52 8.61 7.24
N ALA A 179 -3.69 8.19 8.18
CA ALA A 179 -4.04 8.19 9.61
C ALA A 179 -4.37 9.60 10.14
N VAL A 180 -3.71 10.62 9.60
CA VAL A 180 -3.92 12.04 9.92
C VAL A 180 -5.33 12.52 9.54
N ASP A 181 -5.95 11.91 8.54
CA ASP A 181 -7.30 12.26 8.06
C ASP A 181 -8.40 11.57 8.89
N ILE A 182 -8.04 10.64 9.78
CA ILE A 182 -8.98 9.96 10.66
C ILE A 182 -9.31 10.87 11.84
N ALA A 183 -10.59 11.15 12.04
CA ALA A 183 -11.08 11.87 13.21
C ALA A 183 -10.60 11.17 14.50
N PHE A 184 -10.31 11.95 15.54
CA PHE A 184 -9.69 11.39 16.74
C PHE A 184 -10.58 10.31 17.37
N GLU A 185 -11.89 10.54 17.40
CA GLU A 185 -12.88 9.64 17.96
C GLU A 185 -12.95 8.32 17.18
N ASP A 186 -12.89 8.39 15.84
CA ASP A 186 -12.84 7.19 14.98
C ASP A 186 -11.53 6.41 15.14
N LEU A 187 -10.41 7.10 15.29
CA LEU A 187 -9.09 6.49 15.51
C LEU A 187 -9.05 5.77 16.87
N MET A 188 -9.62 6.38 17.90
CA MET A 188 -9.72 5.76 19.22
C MET A 188 -10.64 4.53 19.20
N GLU A 189 -11.76 4.59 18.48
CA GLU A 189 -12.63 3.43 18.31
C GLU A 189 -11.95 2.31 17.50
N ASP A 190 -11.17 2.64 16.46
CA ASP A 190 -10.36 1.66 15.74
C ASP A 190 -9.36 0.97 16.67
N LEU A 191 -8.67 1.74 17.54
CA LEU A 191 -7.74 1.19 18.50
C LEU A 191 -8.45 0.30 19.52
N ARG A 192 -9.61 0.70 20.03
CA ARG A 192 -10.41 -0.10 20.96
C ARG A 192 -10.80 -1.46 20.38
N LEU A 193 -11.14 -1.49 19.10
CA LEU A 193 -11.48 -2.72 18.37
C LEU A 193 -10.25 -3.56 17.98
N PHE A 194 -9.07 -2.95 17.96
CA PHE A 194 -7.80 -3.63 17.70
C PHE A 194 -7.22 -4.22 18.99
N ASP A 195 -7.07 -3.40 20.02
CA ASP A 195 -6.44 -3.72 21.29
C ASP A 195 -7.06 -2.89 22.43
N LEU A 196 -7.99 -3.52 23.16
CA LEU A 196 -8.71 -2.87 24.25
C LEU A 196 -7.80 -2.49 25.42
N GLU A 197 -6.78 -3.30 25.71
CA GLU A 197 -5.87 -3.05 26.82
C GLU A 197 -5.01 -1.81 26.55
N ARG A 198 -4.44 -1.71 25.35
CA ARG A 198 -3.66 -0.53 24.94
C ARG A 198 -4.54 0.71 24.81
N HIS A 199 -5.78 0.57 24.31
CA HIS A 199 -6.76 1.65 24.30
C HIS A 199 -6.97 2.22 25.71
N ASP A 200 -7.30 1.37 26.68
CA ASP A 200 -7.57 1.81 28.05
C ASP A 200 -6.33 2.44 28.70
N MET A 201 -5.14 1.91 28.42
CA MET A 201 -3.88 2.48 28.89
C MET A 201 -3.68 3.92 28.41
N ILE A 202 -3.93 4.22 27.12
CA ILE A 202 -3.71 5.58 26.60
C ILE A 202 -4.87 6.54 26.90
N VAL A 203 -6.10 6.04 27.05
CA VAL A 203 -7.23 6.84 27.56
C VAL A 203 -6.96 7.32 28.98
N ASN A 204 -6.35 6.46 29.82
CA ASN A 204 -5.94 6.87 31.17
C ASN A 204 -5.00 8.09 31.15
N VAL A 205 -4.15 8.26 30.14
CA VAL A 205 -3.28 9.44 30.00
C VAL A 205 -4.10 10.72 29.75
N LEU A 206 -5.25 10.62 29.09
CA LEU A 206 -6.15 11.77 28.89
C LEU A 206 -6.90 12.16 30.16
N GLU A 207 -7.33 11.17 30.94
CA GLU A 207 -8.25 11.38 32.06
C GLU A 207 -7.55 11.63 33.41
N LYS A 208 -6.32 11.12 33.57
CA LYS A 208 -5.58 11.14 34.84
C LYS A 208 -4.34 12.03 34.76
N GLU A 209 -3.60 12.08 35.87
CA GLU A 209 -2.31 12.74 35.93
C GLU A 209 -1.30 12.08 34.97
N ILE A 210 -0.58 12.92 34.23
CA ILE A 210 0.41 12.49 33.25
C ILE A 210 1.61 11.89 33.99
N PRO A 211 2.06 10.67 33.60
CA PRO A 211 3.26 10.08 34.18
C PRO A 211 4.48 11.01 34.08
N PRO A 212 5.27 11.17 35.16
CA PRO A 212 6.42 12.06 35.17
C PRO A 212 7.47 11.58 34.15
N GLY A 213 7.96 12.49 33.31
CA GLY A 213 8.97 12.19 32.30
C GLY A 213 8.43 11.52 31.04
N LEU A 214 7.11 11.41 30.87
CA LEU A 214 6.52 10.94 29.62
C LEU A 214 6.92 11.87 28.47
N THR A 215 7.42 11.28 27.39
CA THR A 215 7.85 11.98 26.17
C THR A 215 7.11 11.40 24.96
N PHE A 216 7.26 12.01 23.78
CA PHE A 216 6.61 11.55 22.54
C PHE A 216 7.31 10.32 21.95
N SER A 217 7.54 9.28 22.74
CA SER A 217 8.13 8.01 22.31
C SER A 217 7.30 6.83 22.79
N ILE A 218 7.42 5.70 22.10
CA ILE A 218 6.79 4.44 22.50
C ILE A 218 7.81 3.31 22.56
N GLU A 219 7.69 2.47 23.58
CA GLU A 219 8.47 1.24 23.70
C GLU A 219 7.73 0.08 23.03
N SER A 220 8.45 -0.71 22.23
CA SER A 220 7.90 -1.89 21.57
C SER A 220 8.89 -3.04 21.67
N GLU A 221 8.40 -4.19 22.12
CA GLU A 221 9.19 -5.42 22.16
C GLU A 221 9.21 -6.07 20.78
N ARG A 222 10.40 -6.17 20.19
CA ARG A 222 10.64 -6.80 18.89
C ARG A 222 11.77 -7.81 19.03
N PHE A 223 11.49 -9.07 18.68
CA PHE A 223 12.48 -10.15 18.69
C PHE A 223 13.20 -10.34 20.04
N GLY A 224 12.50 -10.12 21.16
CA GLY A 224 13.04 -10.23 22.51
C GLY A 224 13.91 -9.05 22.96
N ALA A 225 13.91 -7.94 22.21
CA ALA A 225 14.53 -6.68 22.58
C ALA A 225 13.47 -5.57 22.66
N VAL A 226 13.59 -4.69 23.66
CA VAL A 226 12.77 -3.48 23.74
C VAL A 226 13.43 -2.39 22.92
N GLU A 227 12.72 -1.89 21.91
CA GLU A 227 13.12 -0.75 21.09
C GLU A 227 12.26 0.46 21.41
N VAL A 228 12.85 1.66 21.31
CA VAL A 228 12.18 2.94 21.55
C VAL A 228 11.98 3.66 20.23
N PHE A 229 10.73 3.92 19.88
CA PHE A 229 10.33 4.61 18.66
C PHE A 229 9.88 6.02 18.93
N ASP A 230 10.40 6.95 18.13
CA ASP A 230 10.08 8.37 18.20
C ASP A 230 8.73 8.62 17.49
N LEU A 231 7.76 9.21 18.19
CA LEU A 231 6.43 9.48 17.64
C LEU A 231 6.37 10.78 16.84
N LEU A 232 7.23 11.75 17.18
CA LEU A 232 7.39 13.03 16.48
C LEU A 232 8.89 13.35 16.32
N GLU A 233 9.20 14.34 15.49
CA GLU A 233 10.54 14.97 15.47
C GLU A 233 10.88 15.53 16.86
N ASP A 234 12.14 15.40 17.27
CA ASP A 234 12.64 15.78 18.61
C ASP A 234 11.85 15.21 19.81
N SER A 235 11.14 14.09 19.59
CA SER A 235 10.25 13.42 20.54
C SER A 235 10.80 13.25 21.96
N ARG A 236 12.10 12.97 22.08
CA ARG A 236 12.78 12.66 23.35
C ARG A 236 13.04 13.90 24.22
N ILE A 237 12.86 15.10 23.66
CA ILE A 237 13.00 16.38 24.37
C ILE A 237 11.60 16.95 24.70
N ALA A 238 10.59 16.61 23.91
CA ALA A 238 9.21 17.06 24.09
C ALA A 238 8.51 16.28 25.22
N LEU A 239 8.32 16.94 26.38
CA LEU A 239 7.55 16.40 27.49
C LEU A 239 6.04 16.48 27.21
N VAL A 240 5.35 15.41 27.57
CA VAL A 240 3.89 15.36 27.58
C VAL A 240 3.37 16.18 28.77
N ASN A 241 2.40 17.03 28.51
CA ASN A 241 1.75 17.93 29.44
C ASN A 241 0.26 18.08 29.09
N GLU A 242 -0.51 18.78 29.91
CA GLU A 242 -1.97 18.92 29.73
C GLU A 242 -2.36 19.54 28.37
N GLY A 243 -1.51 20.40 27.81
CA GLY A 243 -1.76 21.05 26.52
C GLY A 243 -1.54 20.16 25.30
N ASN A 244 -0.70 19.12 25.40
CA ASN A 244 -0.32 18.25 24.27
C ASN A 244 -0.63 16.76 24.49
N LYS A 245 -1.17 16.35 25.64
CA LYS A 245 -1.49 14.93 25.92
C LYS A 245 -2.45 14.30 24.91
N ARG A 246 -3.38 15.08 24.34
CA ARG A 246 -4.29 14.61 23.28
C ARG A 246 -3.52 14.27 22.00
N GLU A 247 -2.53 15.06 21.65
CA GLU A 247 -1.65 14.81 20.50
C GLU A 247 -0.79 13.57 20.74
N TYR A 248 -0.22 13.43 21.95
CA TYR A 248 0.52 12.22 22.33
C TYR A 248 -0.32 10.95 22.13
N VAL A 249 -1.56 10.94 22.65
CA VAL A 249 -2.47 9.78 22.51
C VAL A 249 -2.79 9.50 21.05
N ARG A 250 -3.04 10.54 20.25
CA ARG A 250 -3.20 10.38 18.79
C ARG A 250 -1.97 9.70 18.18
N CYS A 251 -0.77 10.21 18.43
CA CYS A 251 0.45 9.66 17.84
C CYS A 251 0.70 8.20 18.25
N VAL A 252 0.38 7.83 19.50
CA VAL A 252 0.46 6.44 19.95
C VAL A 252 -0.54 5.56 19.20
N ALA A 253 -1.80 5.98 19.08
CA ALA A 253 -2.83 5.24 18.35
C ALA A 253 -2.46 5.07 16.86
N GLU A 254 -1.96 6.13 16.21
CA GLU A 254 -1.48 6.07 14.82
C GLU A 254 -0.28 5.12 14.67
N TRP A 255 0.62 5.10 15.66
CA TRP A 255 1.76 4.19 15.64
C TRP A 255 1.31 2.73 15.73
N LEU A 256 0.42 2.41 16.67
CA LEU A 256 -0.06 1.05 16.92
C LEU A 256 -0.85 0.47 15.75
N LEU A 257 -1.66 1.30 15.07
CA LEU A 257 -2.55 0.84 14.00
C LEU A 257 -1.90 0.87 12.62
N PHE A 258 -1.00 1.83 12.37
CA PHE A 258 -0.50 2.12 11.03
C PHE A 258 1.02 2.09 10.93
N ARG A 259 1.74 2.88 11.75
CA ARG A 259 3.20 3.07 11.52
C ARG A 259 4.02 1.83 11.85
N SER A 260 3.64 1.06 12.87
CA SER A 260 4.38 -0.14 13.30
C SER A 260 4.49 -1.21 12.19
N VAL A 261 3.54 -1.20 11.25
CA VAL A 261 3.44 -2.11 10.09
C VAL A 261 3.23 -1.36 8.76
N GLY A 262 3.70 -0.12 8.66
CA GLY A 262 3.42 0.77 7.53
C GLY A 262 3.83 0.19 6.17
N GLN A 263 4.99 -0.46 6.10
CA GLN A 263 5.47 -1.07 4.85
C GLN A 263 4.58 -2.25 4.40
N GLN A 264 4.08 -3.04 5.33
CA GLN A 264 3.17 -4.15 5.08
C GLN A 264 1.83 -3.64 4.57
N HIS A 265 1.28 -2.62 5.24
CA HIS A 265 0.07 -1.90 4.84
C HIS A 265 0.18 -1.38 3.41
N ASP A 266 1.28 -0.68 3.09
CA ASP A 266 1.53 -0.11 1.77
C ASP A 266 1.64 -1.18 0.68
N ALA A 267 2.42 -2.23 0.95
CA ALA A 267 2.60 -3.33 0.00
C ALA A 267 1.27 -4.04 -0.27
N PHE A 268 0.50 -4.33 0.77
CA PHE A 268 -0.81 -4.98 0.66
C PHE A 268 -1.81 -4.10 -0.10
N ALA A 269 -1.95 -2.82 0.26
CA ALA A 269 -2.84 -1.88 -0.42
C ALA A 269 -2.46 -1.72 -1.90
N GLN A 270 -1.17 -1.59 -2.20
CA GLN A 270 -0.67 -1.56 -3.58
C GLN A 270 -1.08 -2.83 -4.36
N GLY A 271 -1.01 -3.99 -3.72
CA GLY A 271 -1.45 -5.26 -4.30
C GLY A 271 -2.94 -5.30 -4.63
N VAL A 272 -3.78 -4.76 -3.74
CA VAL A 272 -5.22 -4.63 -4.00
C VAL A 272 -5.45 -3.70 -5.21
N HIS A 273 -4.77 -2.56 -5.23
CA HIS A 273 -4.89 -1.56 -6.30
C HIS A 273 -4.33 -2.00 -7.65
N ASP A 274 -3.42 -2.97 -7.66
CA ASP A 274 -2.96 -3.62 -8.89
C ASP A 274 -4.11 -4.37 -9.61
N ILE A 275 -5.20 -4.73 -8.91
CA ILE A 275 -6.34 -5.49 -9.44
C ILE A 275 -7.62 -4.65 -9.49
N VAL A 276 -7.90 -3.89 -8.42
CA VAL A 276 -9.15 -3.13 -8.21
C VAL A 276 -8.83 -1.63 -8.13
N SER A 277 -9.48 -0.83 -8.95
CA SER A 277 -9.28 0.63 -8.94
C SER A 277 -9.89 1.29 -7.69
N ASN A 278 -9.39 2.48 -7.34
CA ASN A 278 -9.91 3.27 -6.22
C ASN A 278 -11.41 3.61 -6.37
N VAL A 279 -11.87 3.76 -7.62
CA VAL A 279 -13.28 4.04 -7.91
C VAL A 279 -14.16 2.83 -7.58
N GLU A 280 -13.72 1.63 -7.95
CA GLU A 280 -14.42 0.37 -7.63
C GLU A 280 -14.52 0.20 -6.09
N LEU A 281 -13.43 0.44 -5.35
CA LEU A 281 -13.43 0.34 -3.88
C LEU A 281 -14.27 1.42 -3.18
N SER A 282 -14.16 2.68 -3.61
CA SER A 282 -14.86 3.81 -2.95
C SER A 282 -16.37 3.81 -3.17
N GLN A 283 -16.88 3.13 -4.20
CA GLN A 283 -18.31 2.90 -4.42
C GLN A 283 -18.87 1.76 -3.55
N GLY A 284 -18.09 1.24 -2.60
CA GLY A 284 -18.49 0.13 -1.72
C GLY A 284 -18.49 -1.22 -2.41
N GLN A 285 -18.01 -1.33 -3.66
CA GLN A 285 -17.93 -2.63 -4.32
C GLN A 285 -16.89 -3.51 -3.61
N GLY A 286 -17.36 -4.60 -3.01
CA GLY A 286 -16.53 -5.62 -2.41
C GLY A 286 -16.13 -5.40 -0.95
N ILE A 287 -15.99 -4.16 -0.46
CA ILE A 287 -15.60 -3.94 0.96
C ILE A 287 -16.68 -4.44 1.92
N GLU A 288 -17.96 -4.18 1.61
CA GLU A 288 -19.09 -4.75 2.36
C GLU A 288 -19.16 -6.28 2.25
N GLU A 289 -18.54 -6.89 1.24
CA GLU A 289 -18.47 -8.35 1.10
C GLU A 289 -17.30 -8.95 1.90
N LEU A 290 -16.23 -8.18 2.16
CA LEU A 290 -15.13 -8.59 3.03
C LEU A 290 -15.55 -8.68 4.51
N ASP A 291 -16.49 -7.81 4.93
CA ASP A 291 -16.92 -7.69 6.34
C ASP A 291 -18.15 -8.53 6.71
N ARG A 292 -18.70 -9.35 5.79
CA ARG A 292 -19.92 -10.16 6.00
C ARG A 292 -19.74 -11.43 6.87
N VAL A 293 -18.60 -11.59 7.54
CA VAL A 293 -18.17 -12.83 8.22
C VAL A 293 -18.30 -12.74 9.73
#